data_AF-A0A093R1W6-F1
#
_entry.id   AF-A0A093R1W6-F1
#
_cell.length_a   1.000
_cell.length_b   1.000
_cell.length_c   1.000
_cell.angle_alpha   90.00
_cell.angle_beta   90.00
_cell.angle_gamma   90.00
#
_symmetry.space_group_name_H-M   'P 1'
#
loop_
_entity.id
_entity.type
_entity.pdbx_description
1 polymer ?
#
loop_
_entity_poly.entity_id
_entity_poly.type
_entity_poly.pdbx_seq_one_letter_code
_entity_poly.pdbx_strand_id
1 'polypeptide(L)'
;QGEKDWQKYEVARRLKDVVHKIRAQYRTDWKSKEMKKRQRAVALYFIDKLALRAGNEKEEGETADTVGCCSLRVEHITLHPKLDGQDHVVEFDFLGKDSIRYYNKVSVEKPVFKNLQLFMKNKDPADDLFDRLNTSILNRHLQSLMDGLTAKVFRTYNASITLQEQLKALTNSEDNVAGKLLSYNRANRAVAILCNHQRSTPKTFEKSMQNLQTKIDAKKQQVEEAQQELKKAEDEFEDTQDDKAKANVEKKKKLLKRLEEQLAKLNVQATDKEENKQIALGTSKLNYLDPRISIAWCKKFGVPIEKIYNKTQRDKFAWAIDMADEDFEF
;
A
#
# COMPACT_ATOMS: atom_id res chain seq x y z
N GLN A 1 12.26 -20.11 -10.13
CA GLN A 1 11.83 -19.07 -9.16
C GLN A 1 10.58 -18.31 -9.63
N GLY A 2 10.52 -17.85 -10.89
CA GLY A 2 9.35 -17.15 -11.44
C GLY A 2 8.03 -17.94 -11.34
N GLU A 3 8.05 -19.24 -11.67
CA GLU A 3 6.86 -20.11 -11.57
C GLU A 3 6.26 -20.17 -10.16
N LYS A 4 7.10 -20.30 -9.11
CA LYS A 4 6.64 -20.27 -7.71
C LYS A 4 6.05 -18.92 -7.33
N ASP A 5 6.60 -17.82 -7.86
CA ASP A 5 6.08 -16.47 -7.62
C ASP A 5 4.74 -16.26 -8.32
N TRP A 6 4.59 -16.77 -9.54
CA TRP A 6 3.31 -16.80 -10.26
C TRP A 6 2.25 -17.63 -9.50
N GLN A 7 2.57 -18.87 -9.12
CA GLN A 7 1.67 -19.73 -8.35
C GLN A 7 1.20 -19.08 -7.04
N LYS A 8 2.10 -18.36 -6.34
CA LYS A 8 1.75 -17.59 -5.14
C LYS A 8 0.61 -16.59 -5.43
N TYR A 9 0.65 -15.89 -6.55
CA TYR A 9 -0.42 -14.96 -6.93
C TYR A 9 -1.68 -15.69 -7.39
N GLU A 10 -1.58 -16.82 -8.10
CA GLU A 10 -2.76 -17.63 -8.46
C GLU A 10 -3.50 -18.17 -7.23
N VAL A 11 -2.78 -18.58 -6.16
CA VAL A 11 -3.44 -18.95 -4.91
C VAL A 11 -4.16 -17.74 -4.28
N ALA A 12 -3.56 -16.56 -4.36
CA ALA A 12 -4.22 -15.33 -3.87
C ALA A 12 -5.44 -14.94 -4.70
N ARG A 13 -5.45 -15.20 -6.02
CA ARG A 13 -6.62 -15.01 -6.89
C ARG A 13 -7.73 -16.00 -6.57
N ARG A 14 -7.40 -17.29 -6.40
CA ARG A 14 -8.40 -18.28 -5.95
C ARG A 14 -9.02 -17.92 -4.59
N LEU A 15 -8.27 -17.26 -3.70
CA LEU A 15 -8.83 -16.74 -2.46
C LEU A 15 -9.91 -15.67 -2.73
N LYS A 16 -9.75 -14.80 -3.74
CA LYS A 16 -10.76 -13.78 -4.12
C LYS A 16 -12.14 -14.41 -4.32
N ASP A 17 -12.20 -15.56 -4.99
CA ASP A 17 -13.45 -16.25 -5.33
C ASP A 17 -14.19 -16.81 -4.11
N VAL A 18 -13.47 -17.15 -3.03
CA VAL A 18 -14.03 -17.81 -1.85
C VAL A 18 -13.96 -16.97 -0.57
N VAL A 19 -13.28 -15.81 -0.59
CA VAL A 19 -13.02 -14.99 0.59
C VAL A 19 -14.32 -14.60 1.30
N HIS A 20 -15.39 -14.32 0.56
CA HIS A 20 -16.69 -13.98 1.12
C HIS A 20 -17.29 -15.12 1.95
N LYS A 21 -17.12 -16.38 1.52
CA LYS A 21 -17.56 -17.58 2.26
C LYS A 21 -16.75 -17.74 3.55
N ILE A 22 -15.43 -17.56 3.46
CA ILE A 22 -14.54 -17.60 4.63
C ILE A 22 -14.91 -16.52 5.64
N ARG A 23 -15.19 -15.30 5.16
CA ARG A 23 -15.65 -14.17 5.98
C ARG A 23 -16.97 -14.45 6.68
N ALA A 24 -17.95 -15.02 5.97
CA ALA A 24 -19.21 -15.43 6.57
C ALA A 24 -18.99 -16.53 7.65
N GLN A 25 -18.10 -17.49 7.39
CA GLN A 25 -17.80 -18.55 8.34
C GLN A 25 -17.14 -18.04 9.61
N TYR A 26 -16.08 -17.23 9.53
CA TYR A 26 -15.42 -16.74 10.74
C TYR A 26 -16.33 -15.81 11.56
N ARG A 27 -17.21 -15.05 10.90
CA ARG A 27 -18.23 -14.22 11.57
C ARG A 27 -19.22 -15.07 12.37
N THR A 28 -19.60 -16.22 11.83
CA THR A 28 -20.42 -17.20 12.54
C THR A 28 -19.66 -17.82 13.71
N ASP A 29 -18.40 -18.19 13.50
CA ASP A 29 -17.55 -18.83 14.52
C ASP A 29 -17.28 -17.95 15.75
N TRP A 30 -17.38 -16.62 15.65
CA TRP A 30 -17.31 -15.72 16.81
C TRP A 30 -18.34 -16.03 17.91
N LYS A 31 -19.46 -16.67 17.54
CA LYS A 31 -20.55 -17.06 18.44
C LYS A 31 -20.49 -18.54 18.85
N SER A 32 -19.48 -19.29 18.39
CA SER A 32 -19.32 -20.72 18.70
C SER A 32 -19.33 -21.00 20.20
N LYS A 33 -19.76 -22.20 20.64
CA LYS A 33 -19.63 -22.61 22.04
C LYS A 33 -18.17 -22.93 22.42
N GLU A 34 -17.33 -23.24 21.44
CA GLU A 34 -15.93 -23.61 21.65
C GLU A 34 -15.01 -22.37 21.60
N MET A 35 -14.27 -22.13 22.70
CA MET A 35 -13.31 -21.02 22.79
C MET A 35 -12.25 -21.05 21.68
N LYS A 36 -11.74 -22.24 21.36
CA LYS A 36 -10.74 -22.45 20.29
C LYS A 36 -11.23 -21.93 18.93
N LYS A 37 -12.51 -22.16 18.60
CA LYS A 37 -13.11 -21.67 17.36
C LYS A 37 -13.24 -20.14 17.37
N ARG A 38 -13.64 -19.54 18.49
CA ARG A 38 -13.72 -18.08 18.64
C ARG A 38 -12.35 -17.41 18.48
N GLN A 39 -11.33 -17.90 19.17
CA GLN A 39 -9.96 -17.36 19.07
C GLN A 39 -9.43 -17.45 17.65
N ARG A 40 -9.55 -18.61 17.00
CA ARG A 40 -9.19 -18.80 15.59
C ARG A 40 -9.91 -17.82 14.67
N ALA A 41 -11.22 -17.62 14.86
CA ALA A 41 -12.02 -16.73 14.04
C ALA A 41 -11.69 -15.25 14.24
N VAL A 42 -11.35 -14.83 15.46
CA VAL A 42 -10.87 -13.46 15.75
C VAL A 42 -9.47 -13.24 15.18
N ALA A 43 -8.56 -14.19 15.34
CA ALA A 43 -7.22 -14.11 14.74
C ALA A 43 -7.28 -14.05 13.20
N LEU A 44 -8.15 -14.86 12.58
CA LEU A 44 -8.37 -14.80 11.13
C LEU A 44 -8.94 -13.45 10.69
N TYR A 45 -9.84 -12.86 11.47
CA TYR A 45 -10.35 -11.51 11.23
C TYR A 45 -9.23 -10.45 11.27
N PHE A 46 -8.30 -10.52 12.23
CA PHE A 46 -7.15 -9.61 12.27
C PHE A 46 -6.22 -9.76 11.07
N ILE A 47 -5.94 -11.01 10.65
CA ILE A 47 -5.13 -11.26 9.45
C ILE A 47 -5.84 -10.74 8.19
N ASP A 48 -7.14 -10.97 8.06
CA ASP A 48 -7.95 -10.51 6.92
C ASP A 48 -8.10 -8.99 6.87
N LYS A 49 -8.41 -8.33 7.99
CA LYS A 49 -8.71 -6.88 7.99
C LYS A 49 -7.50 -5.98 8.15
N LEU A 50 -6.53 -6.40 8.97
CA LEU A 50 -5.38 -5.58 9.33
C LEU A 50 -4.09 -6.05 8.64
N ALA A 51 -4.17 -7.10 7.82
CA ALA A 51 -3.04 -7.70 7.13
C ALA A 51 -1.88 -8.06 8.09
N LEU A 52 -2.19 -8.50 9.31
CA LEU A 52 -1.18 -8.96 10.26
C LEU A 52 -0.49 -10.23 9.74
N ARG A 53 0.78 -10.40 10.12
CA ARG A 53 1.49 -11.67 9.90
C ARG A 53 0.99 -12.73 10.89
N ALA A 54 1.10 -14.00 10.54
CA ALA A 54 0.64 -15.10 11.39
C ALA A 54 1.29 -15.10 12.79
N GLY A 55 2.61 -14.84 12.88
CA GLY A 55 3.35 -14.84 14.16
C GLY A 55 3.64 -16.24 14.65
N ASN A 56 4.78 -16.81 14.24
CA ASN A 56 5.26 -18.07 14.80
C ASN A 56 5.90 -17.80 16.15
N GLU A 57 5.72 -18.72 17.10
CA GLU A 57 6.48 -18.75 18.34
C GLU A 57 7.99 -18.80 18.04
N LYS A 58 8.77 -18.09 18.86
CA LYS A 58 10.23 -18.07 18.81
C LYS A 58 10.74 -18.43 20.20
N GLU A 59 11.93 -19.01 20.26
CA GLU A 59 12.57 -19.31 21.54
C GLU A 59 12.96 -18.01 22.27
N GLU A 60 12.60 -17.94 23.56
CA GLU A 60 12.86 -16.79 24.40
C GLU A 60 14.38 -16.59 24.58
N GLY A 61 14.86 -15.36 24.39
CA GLY A 61 16.27 -15.00 24.57
C GLY A 61 17.16 -15.16 23.33
N GLU A 62 16.72 -15.88 22.29
CA GLU A 62 17.52 -16.04 21.07
C GLU A 62 17.26 -14.97 20.00
N THR A 63 16.07 -14.38 20.00
CA THR A 63 15.65 -13.40 19.00
C THR A 63 15.01 -12.17 19.65
N ALA A 64 15.01 -11.06 18.92
CA ALA A 64 14.29 -9.87 19.36
C ALA A 64 12.80 -10.20 19.61
N ASP A 65 12.29 -9.77 20.76
CA ASP A 65 10.89 -9.95 21.16
C ASP A 65 9.97 -9.24 20.16
N THR A 66 9.42 -10.05 19.26
CA THR A 66 8.64 -9.59 18.11
C THR A 66 7.52 -10.57 17.88
N VAL A 67 6.31 -10.05 17.73
CA VAL A 67 5.09 -10.85 17.69
C VAL A 67 4.35 -10.70 16.35
N GLY A 68 3.49 -11.68 16.06
CA GLY A 68 2.46 -11.58 15.03
C GLY A 68 1.11 -12.00 15.60
N CYS A 69 0.11 -12.12 14.73
CA CYS A 69 -1.28 -12.27 15.15
C CYS A 69 -1.53 -13.41 16.17
N CYS A 70 -1.00 -14.61 15.93
CA CYS A 70 -1.22 -15.77 16.79
C CYS A 70 -0.38 -15.73 18.07
N SER A 71 0.70 -14.94 18.10
CA SER A 71 1.62 -14.81 19.24
C SER A 71 1.44 -13.46 19.95
N LEU A 72 0.30 -12.78 19.77
CA LEU A 72 -0.01 -11.57 20.51
C LEU A 72 -0.24 -11.93 21.97
N ARG A 73 0.43 -11.22 22.87
CA ARG A 73 0.15 -11.19 24.31
C ARG A 73 -0.91 -10.14 24.71
N VAL A 74 -1.42 -10.24 25.93
CA VAL A 74 -2.44 -9.33 26.49
C VAL A 74 -1.97 -7.88 26.49
N GLU A 75 -0.70 -7.61 26.82
CA GLU A 75 -0.12 -6.26 26.89
C GLU A 75 -0.10 -5.49 25.55
N HIS A 76 -0.20 -6.20 24.42
CA HIS A 76 -0.11 -5.59 23.09
C HIS A 76 -1.41 -4.95 22.60
N ILE A 77 -2.52 -5.16 23.34
CA ILE A 77 -3.80 -4.58 22.99
C ILE A 77 -4.46 -3.88 24.17
N THR A 78 -5.05 -2.73 23.91
CA THR A 78 -5.90 -2.00 24.85
C THR A 78 -7.31 -1.91 24.29
N LEU A 79 -8.30 -2.27 25.09
CA LEU A 79 -9.70 -2.28 24.70
C LEU A 79 -10.41 -1.01 25.19
N HIS A 80 -10.88 -0.20 24.25
CA HIS A 80 -11.62 1.03 24.52
C HIS A 80 -13.08 0.86 24.09
N PRO A 81 -14.05 0.84 25.02
CA PRO A 81 -15.47 0.75 24.65
C PRO A 81 -15.90 1.90 23.72
N LYS A 82 -15.34 3.09 23.92
CA LYS A 82 -15.51 4.26 23.06
C LYS A 82 -14.22 5.09 23.06
N LEU A 83 -13.75 5.48 21.88
CA LEU A 83 -12.57 6.34 21.70
C LEU A 83 -12.72 7.14 20.40
N ASP A 84 -12.40 8.44 20.43
CA ASP A 84 -12.43 9.33 19.25
C ASP A 84 -13.78 9.29 18.49
N GLY A 85 -14.89 9.15 19.23
CA GLY A 85 -16.24 9.06 18.66
C GLY A 85 -16.61 7.70 18.05
N GLN A 86 -15.72 6.72 18.07
CA GLN A 86 -15.94 5.36 17.58
C GLN A 86 -16.21 4.38 18.73
N ASP A 87 -17.10 3.42 18.51
CA ASP A 87 -17.38 2.35 19.47
C ASP A 87 -16.45 1.15 19.24
N HIS A 88 -16.21 0.38 20.32
CA HIS A 88 -15.47 -0.88 20.30
C HIS A 88 -14.08 -0.76 19.65
N VAL A 89 -13.26 0.18 20.12
CA VAL A 89 -11.93 0.45 19.57
C VAL A 89 -10.90 -0.46 20.22
N VAL A 90 -10.11 -1.14 19.40
CA VAL A 90 -8.93 -1.89 19.80
C VAL A 90 -7.70 -1.08 19.42
N GLU A 91 -6.93 -0.69 20.42
CA GLU A 91 -5.62 -0.08 20.25
C GLU A 91 -4.57 -1.19 20.26
N PHE A 92 -3.83 -1.32 19.17
CA PHE A 92 -2.71 -2.25 19.02
C PHE A 92 -1.40 -1.48 19.20
N ASP A 93 -0.49 -2.02 19.99
CA ASP A 93 0.86 -1.51 20.14
C ASP A 93 1.86 -2.65 20.40
N PHE A 94 2.62 -3.03 19.37
CA PHE A 94 3.60 -4.12 19.48
C PHE A 94 4.73 -3.99 18.47
N LEU A 95 5.82 -4.72 18.70
CA LEU A 95 6.92 -4.84 17.74
C LEU A 95 6.69 -6.05 16.83
N GLY A 96 6.56 -5.80 15.53
CA GLY A 96 6.42 -6.85 14.52
C GLY A 96 7.77 -7.32 13.97
N LYS A 97 7.71 -7.96 12.80
CA LYS A 97 8.92 -8.38 12.05
C LYS A 97 9.91 -7.20 11.90
N ASP A 98 11.20 -7.49 12.07
CA ASP A 98 12.30 -6.52 11.97
C ASP A 98 12.21 -5.40 13.03
N SER A 99 11.53 -5.70 14.16
CA SER A 99 11.24 -4.78 15.27
C SER A 99 10.54 -3.48 14.85
N ILE A 100 9.76 -3.54 13.77
CA ILE A 100 8.95 -2.40 13.31
C ILE A 100 7.68 -2.34 14.17
N ARG A 101 7.49 -1.22 14.86
CA ARG A 101 6.29 -0.96 15.67
C ARG A 101 5.04 -0.99 14.79
N TYR A 102 4.04 -1.73 15.22
CA TYR A 102 2.67 -1.67 14.71
C TYR A 102 1.84 -0.93 15.75
N TYR A 103 1.44 0.29 15.43
CA TYR A 103 0.54 1.09 16.24
C TYR A 103 -0.71 1.41 15.42
N ASN A 104 -1.88 1.03 15.93
CA ASN A 104 -3.14 1.27 15.23
C ASN A 104 -4.33 1.29 16.19
N LYS A 105 -5.27 2.21 15.99
CA LYS A 105 -6.57 2.23 16.67
C LYS A 105 -7.64 1.88 15.67
N VAL A 106 -8.34 0.77 15.88
CA VAL A 106 -9.35 0.28 14.94
C VAL A 106 -10.64 -0.07 15.64
N SER A 107 -11.75 0.51 15.17
CA SER A 107 -13.09 0.07 15.56
C SER A 107 -13.35 -1.32 14.99
N VAL A 108 -13.74 -2.25 15.86
CA VAL A 108 -14.04 -3.65 15.48
C VAL A 108 -15.51 -3.98 15.69
N GLU A 109 -15.96 -5.07 15.07
CA GLU A 109 -17.33 -5.56 15.27
C GLU A 109 -17.56 -5.93 16.75
N LYS A 110 -18.72 -5.58 17.31
CA LYS A 110 -19.08 -5.84 18.72
C LYS A 110 -18.80 -7.26 19.21
N PRO A 111 -19.06 -8.34 18.44
CA PRO A 111 -18.71 -9.71 18.85
C PRO A 111 -17.20 -9.92 19.01
N VAL A 112 -16.37 -9.28 18.18
CA VAL A 112 -14.90 -9.34 18.28
C VAL A 112 -14.44 -8.68 19.57
N PHE A 113 -14.91 -7.46 19.86
CA PHE A 113 -14.56 -6.74 21.08
C PHE A 113 -14.92 -7.53 22.34
N LYS A 114 -16.15 -8.06 22.42
CA LYS A 114 -16.59 -8.90 23.54
C LYS A 114 -15.76 -10.17 23.69
N ASN A 115 -15.37 -10.79 22.58
CA ASN A 115 -14.51 -11.96 22.61
C ASN A 115 -13.10 -11.62 23.13
N LEU A 116 -12.52 -10.48 22.74
CA LEU A 116 -11.23 -10.03 23.27
C LEU A 116 -11.29 -9.81 24.79
N GLN A 117 -12.36 -9.22 25.31
CA GLN A 117 -12.56 -9.08 26.75
C GLN A 117 -12.55 -10.45 27.47
N LEU A 118 -13.13 -11.49 26.86
CA LEU A 118 -13.09 -12.85 27.39
C LEU A 118 -11.71 -13.48 27.28
N PHE A 119 -10.98 -13.22 26.20
CA PHE A 119 -9.65 -13.78 25.96
C PHE A 119 -8.60 -13.23 26.93
N MET A 120 -8.80 -12.01 27.43
CA MET A 120 -7.92 -11.34 28.40
C MET A 120 -8.30 -11.61 29.86
N LYS A 121 -9.45 -12.25 30.12
CA LYS A 121 -9.94 -12.46 31.49
C LYS A 121 -9.07 -13.47 32.24
N ASN A 122 -8.66 -13.11 33.46
CA ASN A 122 -7.82 -13.92 34.35
C ASN A 122 -6.45 -14.26 33.73
N LYS A 123 -5.86 -13.31 33.00
CA LYS A 123 -4.53 -13.42 32.41
C LYS A 123 -3.64 -12.25 32.81
N ASP A 124 -2.36 -12.53 32.94
CA ASP A 124 -1.33 -11.52 33.16
C ASP A 124 -0.96 -10.83 31.84
N PRO A 125 -0.32 -9.63 31.88
CA PRO A 125 0.05 -8.89 30.68
C PRO A 125 0.94 -9.69 29.69
N ALA A 126 1.80 -10.56 30.21
CA ALA A 126 2.72 -11.40 29.43
C ALA A 126 2.07 -12.67 28.87
N ASP A 127 0.84 -13.01 29.26
CA ASP A 127 0.17 -14.21 28.76
C ASP A 127 -0.28 -14.03 27.31
N ASP A 128 -0.31 -15.13 26.56
CA ASP A 128 -0.84 -15.16 25.20
C ASP A 128 -2.32 -14.75 25.17
N LEU A 129 -2.65 -13.80 24.30
CA LEU A 129 -4.03 -13.41 24.01
C LEU A 129 -4.82 -14.60 23.46
N PHE A 130 -4.19 -15.43 22.62
CA PHE A 130 -4.81 -16.59 21.98
C PHE A 130 -4.25 -17.93 22.51
N ASP A 131 -4.47 -18.21 23.79
CA ASP A 131 -3.94 -19.39 24.53
C ASP A 131 -4.28 -20.78 23.93
N ARG A 132 -5.27 -20.89 23.04
CA ARG A 132 -5.67 -22.16 22.40
C ARG A 132 -5.40 -22.20 20.90
N LEU A 133 -4.56 -21.28 20.41
CA LEU A 133 -4.25 -21.11 19.00
C LEU A 133 -2.75 -21.02 18.78
N ASN A 134 -2.27 -21.62 17.70
CA ASN A 134 -0.96 -21.34 17.13
C ASN A 134 -1.07 -21.34 15.60
N THR A 135 0.01 -20.98 14.92
CA THR A 135 0.02 -20.84 13.46
C THR A 135 -0.23 -22.16 12.73
N SER A 136 0.17 -23.30 13.31
CA SER A 136 -0.08 -24.63 12.76
C SER A 136 -1.58 -24.95 12.77
N ILE A 137 -2.27 -24.70 13.89
CA ILE A 137 -3.72 -24.88 14.01
C ILE A 137 -4.47 -23.96 13.04
N LEU A 138 -4.05 -22.70 12.92
CA LEU A 138 -4.66 -21.76 12.00
C LEU A 138 -4.49 -22.20 10.54
N ASN A 139 -3.26 -22.52 10.11
CA ASN A 139 -3.01 -22.90 8.72
C ASN A 139 -3.66 -24.24 8.35
N ARG A 140 -3.76 -25.19 9.28
CA ARG A 140 -4.51 -26.44 9.05
C ARG A 140 -5.99 -26.18 8.76
N HIS A 141 -6.60 -25.24 9.48
CA HIS A 141 -7.97 -24.83 9.20
C HIS A 141 -8.09 -24.09 7.86
N LEU A 142 -7.16 -23.19 7.54
CA LEU A 142 -7.15 -22.49 6.26
C LEU A 142 -7.02 -23.45 5.07
N GLN A 143 -6.14 -24.44 5.18
CA GLN A 143 -5.95 -25.49 4.18
C GLN A 143 -7.24 -26.32 3.96
N SER A 144 -8.06 -26.52 5.01
CA SER A 144 -9.37 -27.20 4.85
C SER A 144 -10.42 -26.32 4.17
N LEU A 145 -10.23 -24.99 4.12
CA LEU A 145 -11.15 -24.06 3.46
C LEU A 145 -10.81 -23.87 1.98
N MET A 146 -9.53 -23.92 1.62
CA MET A 146 -9.05 -23.86 0.25
C MET A 146 -7.65 -24.48 0.16
N ASP A 147 -7.43 -25.33 -0.85
CA ASP A 147 -6.15 -25.97 -1.06
C ASP A 147 -5.01 -24.97 -1.34
N GLY A 148 -3.95 -25.04 -0.54
CA GLY A 148 -2.80 -24.14 -0.57
C GLY A 148 -2.99 -22.85 0.23
N LEU A 149 -4.14 -22.66 0.89
CA LEU A 149 -4.41 -21.47 1.67
C LEU A 149 -3.64 -21.46 2.99
N THR A 150 -2.91 -20.38 3.20
CA THR A 150 -2.19 -20.11 4.45
C THR A 150 -2.38 -18.66 4.85
N ALA A 151 -2.07 -18.32 6.10
CA ALA A 151 -2.23 -16.95 6.61
C ALA A 151 -1.48 -15.89 5.78
N LYS A 152 -0.33 -16.24 5.19
CA LYS A 152 0.44 -15.34 4.31
C LYS A 152 -0.32 -14.95 3.03
N VAL A 153 -1.21 -15.82 2.52
CA VAL A 153 -1.96 -15.58 1.28
C VAL A 153 -2.90 -14.40 1.44
N PHE A 154 -3.51 -14.21 2.61
CA PHE A 154 -4.35 -13.04 2.90
C PHE A 154 -3.59 -11.72 2.72
N ARG A 155 -2.32 -11.65 3.16
CA ARG A 155 -1.51 -10.43 2.95
C ARG A 155 -1.25 -10.18 1.46
N THR A 156 -0.96 -11.21 0.68
CA THR A 156 -0.78 -11.07 -0.78
C THR A 156 -2.08 -10.68 -1.48
N TYR A 157 -3.20 -11.32 -1.12
CA TYR A 157 -4.53 -11.01 -1.63
C TYR A 157 -4.92 -9.56 -1.34
N ASN A 158 -4.90 -9.16 -0.06
CA ASN A 158 -5.27 -7.80 0.36
C ASN A 158 -4.35 -6.74 -0.27
N ALA A 159 -3.05 -6.99 -0.34
CA ALA A 159 -2.12 -6.07 -0.99
C ALA A 159 -2.41 -5.89 -2.49
N SER A 160 -2.65 -6.99 -3.20
CA SER A 160 -2.90 -6.97 -4.65
C SER A 160 -4.24 -6.34 -4.98
N ILE A 161 -5.32 -6.73 -4.29
CA ILE A 161 -6.65 -6.16 -4.54
C ILE A 161 -6.70 -4.67 -4.19
N THR A 162 -6.06 -4.25 -3.08
CA THR A 162 -5.96 -2.83 -2.73
C THR A 162 -5.20 -2.04 -3.78
N LEU A 163 -4.10 -2.56 -4.34
CA LEU A 163 -3.41 -1.87 -5.43
C LEU A 163 -4.35 -1.66 -6.63
N GLN A 164 -5.04 -2.72 -7.07
CA GLN A 164 -5.91 -2.64 -8.23
C GLN A 164 -7.08 -1.65 -8.02
N GLU A 165 -7.73 -1.70 -6.86
CA GLU A 165 -8.81 -0.80 -6.49
C GLU A 165 -8.33 0.66 -6.40
N GLN A 166 -7.17 0.90 -5.78
CA GLN A 166 -6.61 2.24 -5.66
C GLN A 166 -6.13 2.80 -7.01
N LEU A 167 -5.53 1.98 -7.87
CA LEU A 167 -5.19 2.40 -9.23
C LEU A 167 -6.44 2.78 -10.02
N LYS A 168 -7.52 2.01 -9.90
CA LYS A 168 -8.81 2.33 -10.52
C LYS A 168 -9.42 3.62 -9.99
N ALA A 169 -9.29 3.90 -8.68
CA ALA A 169 -9.86 5.09 -8.04
C ALA A 169 -9.04 6.37 -8.26
N LEU A 170 -7.71 6.26 -8.33
CA LEU A 170 -6.79 7.42 -8.30
C LEU A 170 -6.23 7.81 -9.68
N THR A 171 -6.30 6.93 -10.68
CA THR A 171 -5.73 7.23 -12.00
C THR A 171 -6.71 8.07 -12.82
N ASN A 172 -6.26 9.26 -13.24
CA ASN A 172 -6.95 10.06 -14.24
C ASN A 172 -6.36 9.77 -15.64
N SER A 173 -7.20 9.47 -16.63
CA SER A 173 -6.77 9.19 -18.00
C SER A 173 -6.11 10.39 -18.67
N GLU A 174 -6.56 11.59 -18.32
CA GLU A 174 -6.11 12.86 -18.92
C GLU A 174 -4.77 13.35 -18.36
N ASP A 175 -4.31 12.76 -17.25
CA ASP A 175 -3.04 13.13 -16.66
C ASP A 175 -1.87 12.77 -17.59
N ASN A 176 -0.84 13.62 -17.58
CA ASN A 176 0.44 13.26 -18.18
C ASN A 176 1.11 12.09 -17.42
N VAL A 177 2.20 11.56 -17.97
CA VAL A 177 2.93 10.44 -17.36
C VAL A 177 3.36 10.72 -15.92
N ALA A 178 3.73 11.96 -15.57
CA ALA A 178 4.14 12.30 -14.21
C ALA A 178 2.96 12.24 -13.23
N GLY A 179 1.78 12.77 -13.60
CA GLY A 179 0.56 12.67 -12.79
C GLY A 179 0.14 11.22 -12.56
N LYS A 180 0.13 10.41 -13.62
CA LYS A 180 -0.16 8.96 -13.53
C LYS A 180 0.81 8.22 -12.60
N LEU A 181 2.11 8.56 -12.63
CA LEU A 181 3.09 7.97 -11.71
C LEU A 181 2.83 8.36 -10.25
N LEU A 182 2.37 9.58 -9.98
CA LEU A 182 1.96 9.98 -8.63
C LEU A 182 0.79 9.14 -8.13
N SER A 183 -0.25 8.95 -8.96
CA SER A 183 -1.38 8.09 -8.64
C SER A 183 -0.95 6.65 -8.36
N TYR A 184 -0.04 6.09 -9.17
CA TYR A 184 0.53 4.77 -8.93
C TYR A 184 1.25 4.69 -7.58
N ASN A 185 2.09 5.67 -7.25
CA ASN A 185 2.82 5.68 -6.00
C ASN A 185 1.91 5.83 -4.79
N ARG A 186 0.84 6.64 -4.88
CA ARG A 186 -0.21 6.75 -3.86
C ARG A 186 -0.94 5.43 -3.66
N ALA A 187 -1.29 4.73 -4.75
CA ALA A 187 -1.90 3.40 -4.67
C ALA A 187 -0.98 2.39 -3.97
N ASN A 188 0.31 2.35 -4.32
CA ASN A 188 1.28 1.49 -3.64
C ASN A 188 1.53 1.93 -2.17
N ARG A 189 1.45 3.23 -1.88
CA ARG A 189 1.57 3.76 -0.51
C ARG A 189 0.42 3.26 0.37
N ALA A 190 -0.82 3.24 -0.14
CA ALA A 190 -1.95 2.67 0.58
C ALA A 190 -1.69 1.19 0.94
N VAL A 191 -1.14 0.41 0.02
CA VAL A 191 -0.74 -0.99 0.28
C VAL A 191 0.39 -1.09 1.31
N ALA A 192 1.39 -0.22 1.23
CA ALA A 192 2.49 -0.20 2.18
C ALA A 192 2.02 0.16 3.60
N ILE A 193 1.07 1.08 3.74
CA ILE A 193 0.41 1.42 5.02
C ILE A 193 -0.35 0.21 5.55
N LEU A 194 -1.18 -0.43 4.72
CA LEU A 194 -1.92 -1.65 5.10
C LEU A 194 -0.98 -2.76 5.60
N CYS A 195 0.18 -2.92 4.96
CA CYS A 195 1.16 -3.94 5.32
C CYS A 195 2.12 -3.53 6.45
N ASN A 196 1.97 -2.33 7.01
CA ASN A 196 2.88 -1.71 7.97
C ASN A 196 4.36 -1.68 7.50
N HIS A 197 4.59 -1.38 6.22
CA HIS A 197 5.94 -1.21 5.66
C HIS A 197 6.45 0.20 5.95
N GLN A 198 6.85 0.42 7.21
CA GLN A 198 7.42 1.68 7.67
C GLN A 198 8.94 1.71 7.51
N ARG A 199 9.49 2.93 7.47
CA ARG A 199 10.93 3.19 7.59
C ARG A 199 11.16 4.46 8.40
N SER A 200 12.32 4.57 9.04
CA SER A 200 12.75 5.84 9.59
C SER A 200 12.95 6.88 8.49
N THR A 201 12.69 8.15 8.83
CA THR A 201 13.01 9.27 7.95
C THR A 201 14.51 9.23 7.63
N PRO A 202 14.93 9.23 6.35
CA PRO A 202 16.33 9.26 5.99
C PRO A 202 17.04 10.49 6.58
N LYS A 203 18.26 10.34 7.10
CA LYS A 203 19.04 11.47 7.66
C LYS A 203 19.27 12.62 6.67
N THR A 204 19.31 12.30 5.38
CA THR A 204 19.52 13.27 4.29
C THR A 204 18.21 13.87 3.74
N PHE A 205 17.06 13.51 4.32
CA PHE A 205 15.75 13.87 3.79
C PHE A 205 15.56 15.38 3.67
N GLU A 206 15.78 16.12 4.76
CA GLU A 206 15.57 17.58 4.82
C GLU A 206 16.43 18.32 3.79
N LYS A 207 17.75 18.06 3.79
CA LYS A 207 18.67 18.64 2.79
C LYS A 207 18.22 18.32 1.36
N SER A 208 17.75 17.10 1.13
CA SER A 208 17.31 16.67 -0.20
C SER A 208 15.95 17.25 -0.59
N MET A 209 15.09 17.60 0.36
CA MET A 209 13.83 18.33 0.14
C MET A 209 14.11 19.81 -0.13
N GLN A 210 14.98 20.45 0.65
CA GLN A 210 15.41 21.83 0.44
C GLN A 210 15.99 22.03 -0.96
N ASN A 211 16.91 21.15 -1.39
CA ASN A 211 17.49 21.19 -2.73
C ASN A 211 16.44 21.05 -3.85
N LEU A 212 15.37 20.29 -3.59
CA LEU A 212 14.27 20.12 -4.55
C LEU A 212 13.39 21.37 -4.58
N GLN A 213 13.11 21.97 -3.43
CA GLN A 213 12.36 23.21 -3.30
C GLN A 213 13.06 24.36 -4.03
N THR A 214 14.37 24.54 -3.83
CA THR A 214 15.14 25.57 -4.56
C THR A 214 15.06 25.39 -6.08
N LYS A 215 15.05 24.15 -6.59
CA LYS A 215 14.85 23.88 -8.02
C LYS A 215 13.44 24.21 -8.49
N ILE A 216 12.43 23.95 -7.66
CA ILE A 216 11.04 24.30 -7.93
C ILE A 216 10.91 25.82 -8.02
N ASP A 217 11.45 26.56 -7.04
CA ASP A 217 11.33 28.02 -6.99
C ASP A 217 12.04 28.68 -8.17
N ALA A 218 13.25 28.24 -8.51
CA ALA A 218 13.94 28.69 -9.72
C ALA A 218 13.16 28.38 -11.01
N LYS A 219 12.46 27.23 -11.06
CA LYS A 219 11.63 26.86 -12.21
C LYS A 219 10.34 27.68 -12.28
N LYS A 220 9.72 28.02 -11.14
CA LYS A 220 8.57 28.93 -11.07
C LYS A 220 8.92 30.30 -11.62
N GLN A 221 10.08 30.85 -11.23
CA GLN A 221 10.56 32.12 -11.77
C GLN A 221 10.70 32.08 -13.31
N GLN A 222 11.28 31.00 -13.86
CA GLN A 222 11.38 30.84 -15.32
C GLN A 222 10.02 30.76 -16.01
N VAL A 223 9.01 30.14 -15.37
CA VAL A 223 7.64 30.08 -15.89
C VAL A 223 7.02 31.47 -15.89
N GLU A 224 7.14 32.23 -14.79
CA GLU A 224 6.62 33.60 -14.67
C GLU A 224 7.26 34.54 -15.72
N GLU A 225 8.57 34.47 -15.89
CA GLU A 225 9.29 35.23 -16.93
C GLU A 225 8.78 34.86 -18.34
N ALA A 226 8.64 33.56 -18.64
CA ALA A 226 8.12 33.11 -19.93
C ALA A 226 6.65 33.50 -20.17
N GLN A 227 5.82 33.56 -19.13
CA GLN A 227 4.44 34.07 -19.20
C GLN A 227 4.42 35.55 -19.55
N GLN A 228 5.28 36.35 -18.91
CA GLN A 228 5.41 37.78 -19.23
C GLN A 228 5.90 38.02 -20.66
N GLU A 229 6.89 37.24 -21.11
CA GLU A 229 7.39 37.32 -22.49
C GLU A 229 6.35 36.89 -23.53
N LEU A 230 5.54 35.88 -23.22
CA LEU A 230 4.44 35.46 -24.09
C LEU A 230 3.40 36.57 -24.22
N LYS A 231 2.99 37.18 -23.09
CA LYS A 231 2.03 38.28 -23.10
C LYS A 231 2.51 39.44 -23.97
N LYS A 232 3.77 39.86 -23.82
CA LYS A 232 4.36 40.91 -24.67
C LYS A 232 4.35 40.55 -26.16
N ALA A 233 4.61 39.30 -26.50
CA ALA A 233 4.58 38.84 -27.88
C ALA A 233 3.14 38.78 -28.44
N GLU A 234 2.15 38.47 -27.59
CA GLU A 234 0.73 38.53 -27.96
C GLU A 234 0.29 39.98 -28.20
N ASP A 235 0.66 40.91 -27.32
CA ASP A 235 0.41 42.35 -27.50
C ASP A 235 1.06 42.88 -28.81
N GLU A 236 2.32 42.54 -29.10
CA GLU A 236 3.01 42.92 -30.35
C GLU A 236 2.32 42.35 -31.60
N PHE A 237 1.78 41.13 -31.52
CA PHE A 237 1.04 40.51 -32.61
C PHE A 237 -0.32 41.19 -32.85
N GLU A 238 -1.00 41.64 -31.80
CA GLU A 238 -2.24 42.42 -31.94
C GLU A 238 -1.98 43.74 -32.69
N ASP A 239 -0.86 44.40 -32.43
CA ASP A 239 -0.49 45.67 -33.08
C ASP A 239 -0.01 45.49 -34.53
N THR A 240 0.81 44.46 -34.81
CA THR A 240 1.49 44.30 -36.11
C THR A 240 0.75 43.41 -37.10
N GLN A 241 0.05 42.37 -36.60
CA GLN A 241 -0.63 41.33 -37.37
C GLN A 241 0.23 40.64 -38.46
N ASP A 242 1.56 40.65 -38.31
CA ASP A 242 2.48 40.06 -39.28
C ASP A 242 2.86 38.60 -38.93
N ASP A 243 3.32 37.87 -39.97
CA ASP A 243 3.68 36.46 -39.85
C ASP A 243 4.87 36.21 -38.90
N LYS A 244 5.77 37.18 -38.72
CA LYS A 244 6.93 37.09 -37.85
C LYS A 244 6.52 37.21 -36.38
N ALA A 245 5.63 38.15 -36.05
CA ALA A 245 5.04 38.29 -34.73
C ALA A 245 4.22 37.05 -34.35
N LYS A 246 3.43 36.50 -35.28
CA LYS A 246 2.71 35.23 -35.10
C LYS A 246 3.65 34.06 -34.78
N ALA A 247 4.75 33.93 -35.52
CA ALA A 247 5.74 32.89 -35.29
C ALA A 247 6.44 33.05 -33.93
N ASN A 248 6.64 34.28 -33.45
CA ASN A 248 7.21 34.56 -32.13
C ASN A 248 6.28 34.11 -30.99
N VAL A 249 4.98 34.42 -31.09
CA VAL A 249 3.95 33.94 -30.15
C VAL A 249 3.96 32.43 -30.04
N GLU A 250 3.94 31.72 -31.17
CA GLU A 250 3.96 30.25 -31.21
C GLU A 250 5.22 29.67 -30.55
N LYS A 251 6.39 30.30 -30.76
CA LYS A 251 7.64 29.90 -30.12
C LYS A 251 7.59 30.09 -28.61
N LYS A 252 7.07 31.21 -28.12
CA LYS A 252 6.94 31.50 -26.68
C LYS A 252 5.91 30.61 -26.01
N LYS A 253 4.77 30.33 -26.65
CA LYS A 253 3.77 29.33 -26.19
C LYS A 253 4.38 27.95 -26.00
N LYS A 254 5.14 27.47 -26.98
CA LYS A 254 5.84 26.17 -26.89
C LYS A 254 6.86 26.13 -25.76
N LEU A 255 7.60 27.23 -25.55
CA LEU A 255 8.55 27.35 -24.45
C LEU A 255 7.86 27.30 -23.09
N LEU A 256 6.79 28.09 -22.91
CA LEU A 256 6.01 28.14 -21.68
C LEU A 256 5.47 26.76 -21.31
N LYS A 257 4.80 26.09 -22.27
CA LYS A 257 4.26 24.73 -22.07
C LYS A 257 5.34 23.75 -21.59
N ARG A 258 6.54 23.80 -22.20
CA ARG A 258 7.67 22.95 -21.78
C ARG A 258 8.15 23.25 -20.36
N LEU A 259 8.18 24.52 -19.96
CA LEU A 259 8.58 24.93 -18.60
C LEU A 259 7.54 24.52 -17.56
N GLU A 260 6.25 24.66 -17.88
CA GLU A 260 5.14 24.21 -17.05
C GLU A 260 5.16 22.69 -16.84
N GLU A 261 5.42 21.90 -17.89
CA GLU A 261 5.58 20.44 -17.79
C GLU A 261 6.77 20.05 -16.89
N GLN A 262 7.90 20.78 -17.00
CA GLN A 262 9.06 20.57 -16.13
C GLN A 262 8.74 20.92 -14.66
N LEU A 263 8.04 22.03 -14.43
CA LEU A 263 7.61 22.45 -13.10
C LEU A 263 6.66 21.44 -12.48
N ALA A 264 5.66 20.99 -13.23
CA ALA A 264 4.71 19.96 -12.80
C ALA A 264 5.45 18.68 -12.37
N LYS A 265 6.44 18.23 -13.14
CA LYS A 265 7.27 17.07 -12.79
C LYS A 265 8.04 17.26 -11.48
N LEU A 266 8.62 18.44 -11.25
CA LEU A 266 9.34 18.73 -10.00
C LEU A 266 8.40 18.75 -8.80
N ASN A 267 7.21 19.37 -8.95
CA ASN A 267 6.19 19.40 -7.91
C ASN A 267 5.71 17.99 -7.55
N VAL A 268 5.39 17.16 -8.57
CA VAL A 268 5.04 15.75 -8.36
C VAL A 268 6.14 15.00 -7.60
N GLN A 269 7.41 15.21 -7.97
CA GLN A 269 8.53 14.58 -7.29
C GLN A 269 8.64 15.02 -5.82
N ALA A 270 8.37 16.29 -5.51
CA ALA A 270 8.38 16.79 -4.14
C ALA A 270 7.25 16.19 -3.32
N THR A 271 6.04 16.18 -3.88
CA THR A 271 4.87 15.55 -3.25
C THR A 271 5.11 14.09 -2.96
N ASP A 272 5.55 13.31 -3.96
CA ASP A 272 5.82 11.87 -3.81
C ASP A 272 6.87 11.60 -2.73
N LYS A 273 7.89 12.44 -2.63
CA LYS A 273 8.96 12.29 -1.65
C LYS A 273 8.50 12.61 -0.24
N GLU A 274 7.73 13.67 -0.05
CA GLU A 274 7.17 14.04 1.25
C GLU A 274 6.18 12.98 1.74
N GLU A 275 5.27 12.58 0.86
CA GLU A 275 4.30 11.52 1.12
C GLU A 275 4.98 10.21 1.55
N ASN A 276 6.10 9.83 0.92
CA ASN A 276 6.80 8.58 1.22
C ASN A 276 7.95 8.72 2.24
N LYS A 277 8.02 9.84 2.99
CA LYS A 277 9.10 10.10 3.97
C LYS A 277 9.34 8.94 4.94
N GLN A 278 8.28 8.36 5.49
CA GLN A 278 8.33 7.28 6.48
C GLN A 278 7.80 5.93 5.96
N ILE A 279 7.55 5.81 4.64
CA ILE A 279 6.93 4.62 4.03
C ILE A 279 7.90 3.92 3.08
N ALA A 280 7.99 2.60 3.18
CA ALA A 280 8.85 1.75 2.35
C ALA A 280 8.06 1.03 1.25
N LEU A 281 8.02 1.62 0.05
CA LEU A 281 7.26 1.11 -1.09
C LEU A 281 7.86 -0.14 -1.77
N GLY A 282 9.15 -0.41 -1.58
CA GLY A 282 9.86 -1.48 -2.30
C GLY A 282 9.41 -2.88 -1.90
N THR A 283 9.14 -3.09 -0.61
CA THR A 283 8.80 -4.40 -0.06
C THR A 283 7.44 -4.89 -0.55
N SER A 284 6.41 -4.02 -0.56
CA SER A 284 5.09 -4.33 -1.16
C SER A 284 5.23 -4.63 -2.64
N LYS A 285 5.86 -3.71 -3.37
CA LYS A 285 6.05 -3.76 -4.83
C LYS A 285 6.68 -5.05 -5.33
N LEU A 286 7.64 -5.61 -4.59
CA LEU A 286 8.39 -6.77 -5.04
C LEU A 286 7.80 -8.12 -4.61
N ASN A 287 7.03 -8.15 -3.53
CA ASN A 287 6.72 -9.42 -2.86
C ASN A 287 5.22 -9.68 -2.66
N TYR A 288 4.41 -8.63 -2.62
CA TYR A 288 2.99 -8.72 -2.24
C TYR A 288 2.02 -8.26 -3.33
N LEU A 289 2.49 -7.47 -4.31
CA LEU A 289 1.69 -7.00 -5.44
C LEU A 289 1.84 -7.94 -6.63
N ASP A 290 0.74 -8.42 -7.20
CA ASP A 290 0.78 -9.14 -8.47
C ASP A 290 1.31 -8.20 -9.56
N PRO A 291 2.47 -8.50 -10.18
CA PRO A 291 3.08 -7.60 -11.17
C PRO A 291 2.19 -7.37 -12.39
N ARG A 292 1.27 -8.29 -12.71
CA ARG A 292 0.35 -8.17 -13.84
C ARG A 292 -0.60 -7.00 -13.68
N ILE A 293 -0.98 -6.63 -12.45
CA ILE A 293 -1.78 -5.42 -12.16
C ILE A 293 -1.05 -4.17 -12.67
N SER A 294 0.22 -4.03 -12.29
CA SER A 294 1.04 -2.89 -12.67
C SER A 294 1.31 -2.86 -14.17
N ILE A 295 1.52 -4.02 -14.78
CA ILE A 295 1.79 -4.16 -16.22
C ILE A 295 0.55 -3.80 -17.04
N ALA A 296 -0.61 -4.32 -16.65
CA ALA A 296 -1.89 -4.00 -17.29
C ALA A 296 -2.18 -2.49 -17.20
N TRP A 297 -1.96 -1.89 -16.03
CA TRP A 297 -2.06 -0.44 -15.86
C TRP A 297 -1.07 0.33 -16.75
N CYS A 298 0.17 -0.13 -16.89
CA CYS A 298 1.15 0.49 -17.78
C CYS A 298 0.70 0.44 -19.25
N LYS A 299 0.20 -0.70 -19.71
CA LYS A 299 -0.32 -0.89 -21.08
C LYS A 299 -1.53 0.02 -21.31
N LYS A 300 -2.52 -0.04 -20.42
CA LYS A 300 -3.79 0.71 -20.50
C LYS A 300 -3.61 2.22 -20.58
N PHE A 301 -2.62 2.78 -19.88
CA PHE A 301 -2.41 4.22 -19.82
C PHE A 301 -1.17 4.71 -20.58
N GLY A 302 -0.54 3.85 -21.37
CA GLY A 302 0.65 4.18 -22.16
C GLY A 302 1.84 4.63 -21.30
N VAL A 303 1.95 4.14 -20.06
CA VAL A 303 3.06 4.46 -19.16
C VAL A 303 4.21 3.47 -19.40
N PRO A 304 5.43 3.92 -19.73
CA PRO A 304 6.53 3.00 -19.97
C PRO A 304 6.87 2.21 -18.70
N ILE A 305 6.95 0.88 -18.84
CA ILE A 305 7.12 -0.04 -17.70
C ILE A 305 8.41 0.22 -16.93
N GLU A 306 9.45 0.76 -17.58
CA GLU A 306 10.71 1.14 -16.96
C GLU A 306 10.59 2.29 -15.95
N LYS A 307 9.49 3.05 -15.99
CA LYS A 307 9.16 4.06 -14.98
C LYS A 307 8.64 3.41 -13.69
N ILE A 308 8.05 2.22 -13.78
CA ILE A 308 7.59 1.44 -12.64
C ILE A 308 8.70 0.50 -12.18
N TYR A 309 9.17 -0.39 -13.04
CA TYR A 309 10.15 -1.41 -12.69
C TYR A 309 11.53 -1.10 -13.26
N ASN A 310 12.56 -1.10 -12.42
CA ASN A 310 13.95 -1.02 -12.88
C ASN A 310 14.38 -2.31 -13.62
N LYS A 311 15.60 -2.34 -14.19
CA LYS A 311 16.08 -3.50 -14.99
C LYS A 311 15.93 -4.83 -14.25
N THR A 312 16.50 -4.96 -13.05
CA THR A 312 16.43 -6.18 -12.25
C THR A 312 14.99 -6.59 -11.90
N GLN A 313 14.11 -5.62 -11.69
CA GLN A 313 12.69 -5.89 -11.41
C GLN A 313 11.95 -6.40 -12.66
N ARG A 314 12.27 -5.86 -13.84
CA ARG A 314 11.73 -6.37 -15.11
C ARG A 314 12.23 -7.78 -15.38
N ASP A 315 13.50 -8.08 -15.11
CA ASP A 315 14.04 -9.43 -15.26
C ASP A 315 13.32 -10.42 -14.32
N LYS A 316 13.04 -10.02 -13.07
CA LYS A 316 12.25 -10.83 -12.12
C LYS A 316 10.82 -11.10 -12.62
N PHE A 317 10.19 -10.09 -13.22
CA PHE A 317 8.79 -10.13 -13.63
C PHE A 317 8.59 -10.36 -15.13
N ALA A 318 9.61 -10.85 -15.84
CA ALA A 318 9.53 -11.13 -17.28
C ALA A 318 8.31 -11.99 -17.63
N TRP A 319 8.05 -13.03 -16.83
CA TRP A 319 6.87 -13.90 -16.96
C TRP A 319 5.54 -13.13 -16.99
N ALA A 320 5.42 -12.07 -16.19
CA ALA A 320 4.21 -11.26 -16.11
C ALA A 320 4.13 -10.26 -17.28
N ILE A 321 5.27 -9.75 -17.74
CA ILE A 321 5.37 -8.77 -18.84
C ILE A 321 4.89 -9.41 -20.14
N ASP A 322 5.32 -10.65 -20.38
CA ASP A 322 5.01 -11.39 -21.59
C ASP A 322 3.55 -11.86 -21.62
N MET A 323 2.94 -12.17 -20.47
CA MET A 323 1.63 -12.80 -20.41
C MET A 323 0.43 -11.85 -20.17
N ALA A 324 0.63 -10.70 -19.51
CA ALA A 324 -0.49 -9.86 -19.08
C ALA A 324 -0.90 -8.87 -20.17
N ASP A 325 -2.19 -8.80 -20.49
CA ASP A 325 -2.77 -7.75 -21.33
C ASP A 325 -3.17 -6.51 -20.50
N GLU A 326 -3.76 -5.50 -21.14
CA GLU A 326 -4.24 -4.27 -20.49
C GLU A 326 -5.55 -4.43 -19.70
N ASP A 327 -6.25 -5.55 -19.90
CA ASP A 327 -7.55 -5.87 -19.31
C ASP A 327 -7.44 -6.81 -18.10
N PHE A 328 -6.22 -7.23 -17.74
CA PHE A 328 -5.99 -8.12 -16.63
C PHE A 328 -6.65 -7.63 -15.34
N GLU A 329 -7.43 -8.53 -14.74
CA GLU A 329 -8.05 -8.35 -13.43
C GLU A 329 -7.57 -9.45 -12.47
N PHE A 330 -6.98 -9.01 -11.35
CA PHE A 330 -6.55 -9.87 -10.26
C PHE A 330 -7.78 -10.41 -9.53
#